data_AF-A0A2B4S0M2-F1
#
_entry.id   AF-A0A2B4S0M2-F1
#
_cell.length_a   1.000
_cell.length_b   1.000
_cell.length_c   1.000
_cell.angle_alpha   90.00
_cell.angle_beta   90.00
_cell.angle_gamma   90.00
#
_symmetry.space_group_name_H-M   'P 1'
#
loop_
_entity.id
_entity.type
_entity.pdbx_description
1 polymer ?
#
loop_
_entity_poly.entity_id
_entity_poly.type
_entity_poly.pdbx_seq_one_letter_code
_entity_poly.pdbx_strand_id
1 'polypeptide(L)'
;MIADKGPEVYEEFVKALEKDKCSVAYCLVKEDTPRTIDHRQTRVTSDHIQLIVDDIAIDQHWRDLGVKLRLSTPEIDNIDADCESPREKAWKVCQKWRKSKASGATLGVLTDALDNIGKKSSSRKLLGGVNSNVNKGGERRRGQRKKQRQHVAKRKQLK
;
A
#
# COMPACT_ATOMS: atom_id res chain seq x y z
N MET A 1 -20.63 35.14 3.19
CA MET A 1 -19.67 34.06 3.50
C MET A 1 -18.28 34.70 3.61
N ILE A 2 -17.37 34.20 4.46
CA ILE A 2 -16.03 34.81 4.62
C ILE A 2 -15.14 34.57 3.38
N ALA A 3 -15.51 33.61 2.52
CA ALA A 3 -14.80 33.25 1.29
C ALA A 3 -14.70 34.37 0.23
N ASP A 4 -15.51 35.44 0.34
CA ASP A 4 -15.46 36.59 -0.58
C ASP A 4 -14.48 37.69 -0.10
N LYS A 5 -13.85 37.52 1.07
CA LYS A 5 -12.86 38.46 1.60
C LYS A 5 -11.46 37.95 1.27
N GLY A 6 -10.63 38.85 0.75
CA GLY A 6 -9.28 38.53 0.25
C GLY A 6 -8.38 37.81 1.28
N PRO A 7 -7.25 37.25 0.81
CA PRO A 7 -6.44 36.28 1.56
C PRO A 7 -5.95 36.78 2.93
N GLU A 8 -5.76 38.09 3.10
CA GLU A 8 -5.32 38.70 4.36
C GLU A 8 -6.33 38.51 5.51
N VAL A 9 -7.63 38.63 5.21
CA VAL A 9 -8.71 38.47 6.19
C VAL A 9 -8.86 37.00 6.61
N TYR A 10 -8.56 36.09 5.68
CA TYR A 10 -8.53 34.65 5.96
C TYR A 10 -7.36 34.31 6.88
N GLU A 11 -6.16 34.85 6.63
CA GLU A 11 -5.00 34.61 7.50
C GLU A 11 -5.19 35.16 8.92
N GLU A 12 -5.79 36.34 9.06
CA GLU A 12 -6.08 36.93 10.37
C GLU A 12 -7.08 36.07 11.16
N PHE A 13 -8.10 35.54 10.48
CA PHE A 13 -9.08 34.61 11.05
C PHE A 13 -8.42 33.30 11.50
N VAL A 14 -7.53 32.71 10.69
CA VAL A 14 -6.79 31.48 11.06
C VAL A 14 -5.88 31.72 12.27
N LYS A 15 -5.17 32.86 12.33
CA LYS A 15 -4.33 33.22 13.49
C LYS A 15 -5.16 33.42 14.77
N ALA A 16 -6.35 34.01 14.65
CA ALA A 16 -7.27 34.15 15.79
C ALA A 16 -7.75 32.77 16.28
N LEU A 17 -8.05 31.84 15.38
CA LEU A 17 -8.41 30.46 15.74
C LEU A 17 -7.27 29.67 16.40
N GLU A 18 -6.03 29.87 15.95
CA GLU A 18 -4.84 29.27 16.56
C GLU A 18 -4.58 29.81 17.97
N LYS A 19 -4.92 31.07 18.23
CA LYS A 19 -4.79 31.71 19.56
C LYS A 19 -5.82 31.20 20.57
N ASP A 20 -7.05 30.94 20.13
CA ASP A 20 -8.16 30.60 21.03
C ASP A 20 -8.31 29.09 21.34
N LYS A 21 -7.48 28.21 20.73
CA LYS A 21 -7.54 26.75 20.91
C LYS A 21 -8.96 26.15 20.73
N CYS A 22 -9.82 26.80 19.94
CA CYS A 22 -11.16 26.32 19.64
C CYS A 22 -11.07 25.07 18.75
N SER A 23 -11.09 23.90 19.41
CA SER A 23 -10.87 22.56 18.85
C SER A 23 -11.66 22.26 17.57
N VAL A 24 -12.92 22.67 17.50
CA VAL A 24 -13.81 22.26 16.39
C VAL A 24 -13.59 23.10 15.13
N ALA A 25 -13.44 24.42 15.27
CA ALA A 25 -13.22 25.32 14.13
C ALA A 25 -11.82 25.15 13.53
N TYR A 26 -10.80 24.95 14.38
CA TYR A 26 -9.44 24.67 13.91
C TYR A 26 -9.37 23.35 13.12
N CYS A 27 -10.10 22.30 13.53
CA CYS A 27 -10.15 21.06 12.78
C CYS A 27 -10.82 21.24 11.40
N LEU A 28 -11.96 21.96 11.33
CA LEU A 28 -12.69 22.16 10.07
C LEU A 28 -11.91 23.02 9.06
N VAL A 29 -11.15 24.01 9.50
CA VAL A 29 -10.38 24.90 8.60
C VAL A 29 -9.09 24.25 8.09
N LYS A 30 -8.51 23.28 8.83
CA LYS A 30 -7.32 22.54 8.38
C LYS A 30 -7.64 21.38 7.42
N GLU A 31 -8.92 21.02 7.24
CA GLU A 31 -9.33 19.88 6.39
C GLU A 31 -9.11 20.11 4.88
N ASP A 32 -8.82 21.34 4.45
CA ASP A 32 -8.50 21.68 3.04
C ASP A 32 -7.00 21.93 2.77
N THR A 33 -6.12 21.47 3.65
CA THR A 33 -4.75 21.13 3.20
C THR A 33 -4.75 19.65 2.87
N PRO A 34 -4.52 19.21 1.61
CA PRO A 34 -4.31 17.80 1.34
C PRO A 34 -3.07 17.41 2.15
N ARG A 35 -3.27 16.72 3.28
CA ARG A 35 -2.23 15.87 3.82
C ARG A 35 -2.03 14.84 2.71
N THR A 36 -1.08 15.10 1.82
CA THR A 36 -0.57 14.10 0.89
C THR A 36 -0.14 12.97 1.81
N ILE A 37 -0.97 11.94 1.95
CA ILE A 37 -0.64 10.77 2.75
C ILE A 37 0.62 10.24 2.09
N ASP A 38 1.78 10.44 2.73
CA ASP A 38 3.03 9.96 2.19
C ASP A 38 3.01 8.43 2.31
N HIS A 39 2.49 7.79 1.26
CA HIS A 39 2.34 6.35 1.19
C HIS A 39 3.68 5.64 1.38
N ARG A 40 4.82 6.34 1.20
CA ARG A 40 6.16 5.80 1.43
C ARG A 40 6.40 5.46 2.90
N GLN A 41 5.71 6.08 3.85
CA GLN A 41 5.81 5.71 5.28
C GLN A 41 4.94 4.49 5.65
N THR A 42 4.10 4.01 4.74
CA THR A 42 3.21 2.86 4.99
C THR A 42 4.03 1.61 5.26
N ARG A 43 3.70 0.86 6.32
CA ARG A 43 4.34 -0.42 6.61
C ARG A 43 4.06 -1.45 5.51
N VAL A 44 5.07 -2.21 5.12
CA VAL A 44 4.93 -3.27 4.13
C VAL A 44 4.13 -4.44 4.72
N THR A 45 3.04 -4.82 4.05
CA THR A 45 2.19 -5.96 4.41
C THR A 45 2.45 -7.14 3.46
N SER A 46 1.88 -8.30 3.75
CA SER A 46 1.96 -9.45 2.84
C SER A 46 1.28 -9.17 1.50
N ASP A 47 0.21 -8.37 1.50
CA ASP A 47 -0.51 -7.98 0.29
C ASP A 47 0.35 -7.12 -0.63
N HIS A 48 1.14 -6.20 -0.05
CA HIS A 48 2.12 -5.41 -0.82
C HIS A 48 3.15 -6.31 -1.51
N ILE A 49 3.66 -7.34 -0.82
CA ILE A 49 4.62 -8.29 -1.39
C ILE A 49 3.95 -9.11 -2.50
N GLN A 50 2.71 -9.57 -2.30
CA GLN A 50 1.97 -10.35 -3.27
C GLN A 50 1.71 -9.59 -4.58
N LEU A 51 1.60 -8.26 -4.53
CA LEU A 51 1.42 -7.41 -5.72
C LEU A 51 2.65 -7.34 -6.64
N ILE A 52 3.84 -7.59 -6.11
CA ILE A 52 5.11 -7.37 -6.84
C ILE A 52 5.94 -8.64 -7.03
N VAL A 53 5.64 -9.71 -6.30
CA VAL A 53 6.48 -10.91 -6.25
C VAL A 53 6.68 -11.55 -7.62
N ASP A 54 5.63 -11.56 -8.45
CA ASP A 54 5.68 -12.15 -9.79
C ASP A 54 6.60 -11.32 -10.71
N ASP A 55 6.51 -9.99 -10.64
CA ASP A 55 7.37 -9.08 -11.42
C ASP A 55 8.86 -9.24 -11.07
N ILE A 56 9.19 -9.51 -9.81
CA ILE A 56 10.57 -9.72 -9.35
C ILE A 56 11.06 -11.11 -9.80
N ALA A 57 10.19 -12.11 -9.74
CA ALA A 57 10.50 -13.50 -10.02
C ALA A 57 10.83 -13.76 -11.49
N ILE A 58 10.09 -13.13 -12.41
CA ILE A 58 10.24 -13.35 -13.87
C ILE A 58 11.68 -13.10 -14.31
N ASP A 59 12.28 -12.01 -13.83
CA ASP A 59 13.63 -11.63 -14.23
C ASP A 59 14.69 -12.07 -13.20
N GLN A 60 14.33 -12.90 -12.22
CA GLN A 60 15.23 -13.41 -11.17
C GLN A 60 15.98 -12.35 -10.35
N HIS A 61 15.49 -11.11 -10.25
CA HIS A 61 16.14 -10.01 -9.53
C HIS A 61 15.99 -10.10 -7.99
N TRP A 62 15.53 -11.23 -7.45
CA TRP A 62 15.31 -11.39 -6.01
C TRP A 62 16.61 -11.33 -5.20
N ARG A 63 17.76 -11.75 -5.78
CA ARG A 63 19.08 -11.61 -5.15
C ARG A 63 19.49 -10.15 -5.02
N ASP A 64 19.42 -9.40 -6.13
CA ASP A 64 19.74 -7.97 -6.15
C ASP A 64 18.83 -7.19 -5.21
N LEU A 65 17.55 -7.55 -5.17
CA LEU A 65 16.60 -6.99 -4.22
C LEU A 65 17.04 -7.27 -2.77
N GLY A 66 17.44 -8.51 -2.45
CA GLY A 66 17.95 -8.88 -1.14
C GLY A 66 19.15 -8.03 -0.71
N VAL A 67 20.11 -7.82 -1.63
CA VAL A 67 21.28 -6.96 -1.40
C VAL A 67 20.86 -5.51 -1.17
N LYS A 68 19.97 -4.95 -2.00
CA LYS A 68 19.48 -3.57 -1.83
C LYS A 68 18.67 -3.38 -0.54
N LEU A 69 17.99 -4.42 -0.08
CA LEU A 69 17.29 -4.47 1.20
C LEU A 69 18.22 -4.75 2.40
N ARG A 70 19.53 -4.88 2.16
CA ARG A 70 20.58 -5.13 3.15
C ARG A 70 20.38 -6.43 3.93
N LEU A 71 19.89 -7.47 3.26
CA LEU A 71 20.03 -8.83 3.77
C LEU A 71 21.48 -9.27 3.65
N SER A 72 21.94 -10.10 4.59
CA SER A 72 23.30 -10.64 4.53
C SER A 72 23.42 -11.70 3.44
N THR A 73 24.61 -11.85 2.86
CA THR A 73 24.87 -12.89 1.84
C THR A 73 24.46 -14.30 2.31
N PRO A 74 24.78 -14.74 3.54
CA PRO A 74 24.32 -16.04 4.04
C PRO A 74 22.79 -16.19 4.06
N GLU A 75 22.04 -15.12 4.36
CA GLU A 75 20.58 -15.18 4.30
C GLU A 75 20.06 -15.35 2.88
N ILE A 76 20.68 -14.69 1.90
CA ILE A 76 20.32 -14.79 0.48
C ILE A 76 20.65 -16.19 -0.04
N ASP A 77 21.82 -16.73 0.30
CA ASP A 77 22.26 -18.06 -0.11
C ASP A 77 21.38 -19.16 0.51
N ASN A 78 21.00 -19.02 1.79
CA ASN A 78 20.07 -19.94 2.42
C ASN A 78 18.69 -19.92 1.72
N ILE A 79 18.18 -18.75 1.33
CA ILE A 79 16.93 -18.67 0.56
C ILE A 79 17.08 -19.35 -0.81
N ASP A 80 18.26 -19.23 -1.44
CA ASP A 80 18.51 -19.86 -2.73
C ASP A 80 18.48 -21.38 -2.66
N ALA A 81 19.03 -21.94 -1.57
CA ALA A 81 19.07 -23.37 -1.29
C ALA A 81 17.71 -23.92 -0.81
N ASP A 82 17.00 -23.18 0.05
CA ASP A 82 15.76 -23.62 0.68
C ASP A 82 14.53 -23.56 -0.24
N CYS A 83 14.61 -22.80 -1.34
CA CYS A 83 13.48 -22.53 -2.22
C CYS A 83 13.80 -22.94 -3.65
N GLU A 84 12.87 -23.60 -4.33
CA GLU A 84 13.12 -24.04 -5.71
C GLU A 84 12.71 -22.96 -6.73
N SER A 85 11.55 -22.33 -6.51
CA SER A 85 10.99 -21.42 -7.50
C SER A 85 11.50 -19.97 -7.33
N PRO A 86 11.79 -19.24 -8.42
CA PRO A 86 12.16 -17.81 -8.35
C PRO A 86 11.11 -16.95 -7.64
N ARG A 87 9.83 -17.34 -7.76
CA ARG A 87 8.71 -16.69 -7.08
C ARG A 87 8.77 -16.86 -5.57
N GLU A 88 9.05 -18.06 -5.09
CA GLU A 88 9.20 -18.32 -3.67
C GLU A 88 10.43 -17.61 -3.10
N LYS A 89 11.55 -17.61 -3.85
CA LYS A 89 12.77 -16.86 -3.48
C LYS A 89 12.47 -15.37 -3.31
N ALA A 90 11.79 -14.76 -4.29
CA ALA A 90 11.35 -13.36 -4.22
C ALA A 90 10.44 -13.10 -3.00
N TRP A 91 9.48 -13.99 -2.74
CA TRP A 91 8.62 -13.88 -1.56
C TRP A 91 9.40 -13.93 -0.25
N LYS A 92 10.33 -14.87 -0.13
CA LYS A 92 11.12 -15.11 1.09
C LYS A 92 12.08 -13.97 1.36
N VAL A 93 12.74 -13.40 0.35
CA VAL A 93 13.56 -12.19 0.47
C VAL A 93 12.75 -11.05 1.07
N CYS A 94 11.60 -10.72 0.47
CA CYS A 94 10.73 -9.66 0.97
C CYS A 94 10.23 -9.93 2.39
N GLN A 95 9.89 -11.19 2.70
CA GLN A 95 9.41 -11.59 4.01
C GLN A 95 10.50 -11.49 5.09
N LYS A 96 11.73 -11.94 4.78
CA LYS A 96 12.88 -11.86 5.68
C LYS A 96 13.26 -10.42 5.96
N TRP A 97 13.36 -9.59 4.93
CA TRP A 97 13.60 -8.16 5.09
C TRP A 97 12.54 -7.51 6.00
N ARG A 98 11.25 -7.73 5.72
CA ARG A 98 10.15 -7.20 6.52
C ARG A 98 10.25 -7.60 8.00
N LYS A 99 10.57 -8.88 8.27
CA LYS A 99 10.75 -9.40 9.64
C LYS A 99 11.97 -8.77 10.33
N SER A 100 13.06 -8.55 9.61
CA SER A 100 14.31 -7.99 10.16
C SER A 100 14.23 -6.50 10.51
N LYS A 101 13.40 -5.71 9.80
CA LYS A 101 13.34 -4.24 9.94
C LYS A 101 12.21 -3.74 10.83
N ALA A 102 11.38 -4.61 11.40
CA ALA A 102 10.28 -4.28 12.32
C ALA A 102 9.37 -3.11 11.85
N SER A 103 9.56 -1.89 12.37
CA SER A 103 8.83 -0.68 11.96
C SER A 103 9.43 0.04 10.74
N GLY A 104 10.72 -0.19 10.46
CA GLY A 104 11.44 0.39 9.31
C GLY A 104 11.19 -0.31 7.98
N ALA A 105 10.37 -1.38 7.95
CA ALA A 105 9.92 -2.01 6.71
C ALA A 105 8.80 -1.18 6.06
N THR A 106 9.16 -0.04 5.47
CA THR A 106 8.22 0.90 4.85
C THR A 106 8.18 0.76 3.33
N LEU A 107 7.07 1.18 2.71
CA LEU A 107 6.91 1.16 1.25
C LEU A 107 8.00 1.98 0.56
N GLY A 108 8.44 3.09 1.14
CA GLY A 108 9.51 3.94 0.58
C GLY A 108 10.82 3.19 0.37
N VAL A 109 11.26 2.44 1.38
CA VAL A 109 12.49 1.62 1.29
C VAL A 109 12.33 0.53 0.23
N LEU A 110 11.17 -0.13 0.18
CA LEU A 110 10.90 -1.17 -0.81
C LEU A 110 10.83 -0.59 -2.24
N THR A 111 10.18 0.56 -2.44
CA THR A 111 10.11 1.22 -3.74
C THR A 111 11.47 1.69 -4.22
N ASP A 112 12.30 2.25 -3.33
CA ASP A 112 13.65 2.67 -3.69
C ASP A 112 14.52 1.47 -4.08
N ALA A 113 14.41 0.36 -3.34
CA ALA A 113 15.12 -0.87 -3.68
C ALA A 113 14.66 -1.42 -5.05
N LEU A 114 13.36 -1.41 -5.33
CA LEU A 114 12.79 -1.80 -6.63
C LEU A 114 13.27 -0.89 -7.77
N ASP A 115 13.28 0.42 -7.57
CA ASP A 115 13.75 1.38 -8.58
C ASP A 115 15.25 1.19 -8.88
N ASN A 116 16.05 0.89 -7.84
CA ASN A 116 17.48 0.60 -7.96
C ASN A 116 17.79 -0.67 -8.75
N ILE A 117 16.87 -1.63 -8.80
CA ILE A 117 17.00 -2.86 -9.60
C ILE A 117 16.20 -2.77 -10.91
N GLY A 118 15.75 -1.57 -11.30
CA GLY A 118 15.03 -1.33 -12.57
C GLY A 118 13.54 -1.68 -12.56
N LYS A 119 12.97 -2.10 -11.42
CA LYS A 119 11.57 -2.53 -11.27
C LYS A 119 10.61 -1.37 -10.98
N LYS A 120 10.71 -0.31 -11.79
CA LYS A 120 9.91 0.93 -11.64
C LYS A 120 8.40 0.71 -11.77
N SER A 121 7.97 -0.28 -12.55
CA SER A 121 6.56 -0.66 -12.68
C SER A 121 6.01 -1.19 -11.35
N SER A 122 6.75 -2.06 -10.67
CA SER A 122 6.39 -2.62 -9.37
C SER A 122 6.40 -1.54 -8.28
N SER A 123 7.38 -0.63 -8.31
CA SER A 123 7.43 0.55 -7.44
C SER A 123 6.14 1.40 -7.57
N ARG A 124 5.73 1.72 -8.81
CA ARG A 124 4.47 2.43 -9.07
C ARG A 124 3.23 1.64 -8.65
N LYS A 125 3.19 0.32 -8.88
CA LYS A 125 2.07 -0.54 -8.44
C LYS A 125 1.88 -0.47 -6.93
N LEU A 126 2.97 -0.44 -6.15
CA LEU A 126 2.91 -0.32 -4.70
C LEU A 126 2.32 1.02 -4.25
N LEU A 127 2.78 2.14 -4.83
CA LEU A 127 2.31 3.47 -4.42
C LEU A 127 0.89 3.77 -4.93
N GLY A 128 0.56 3.34 -6.16
CA GLY A 128 -0.77 3.54 -6.74
C GLY A 128 -1.84 2.58 -6.21
N GLY A 129 -1.45 1.40 -5.73
CA GLY A 129 -2.36 0.41 -5.16
C GLY A 129 -2.98 0.83 -3.82
N VAL A 130 -2.31 1.70 -3.05
CA VAL A 130 -2.80 2.17 -1.74
C VAL A 130 -4.10 2.98 -1.89
N ASN A 131 -4.27 3.75 -2.97
CA ASN A 131 -5.51 4.51 -3.23
C ASN A 131 -6.71 3.63 -3.61
N SER A 132 -6.49 2.40 -4.09
CA SER A 132 -7.56 1.51 -4.56
C SER A 132 -8.17 0.63 -3.46
N ASN A 133 -7.53 0.52 -2.30
CA ASN A 133 -7.95 -0.37 -1.22
C ASN A 133 -9.05 0.21 -0.30
N VAL A 134 -9.37 1.51 -0.44
CA VAL A 134 -10.50 2.12 0.29
C VAL A 134 -11.86 1.64 -0.24
N ASN A 135 -11.94 1.05 -1.44
CA ASN A 135 -13.23 0.75 -2.11
C ASN A 135 -13.56 -0.74 -2.31
N LYS A 136 -12.67 -1.69 -1.97
CA LYS A 136 -12.89 -3.13 -2.28
C LYS A 136 -13.72 -3.92 -1.25
N GLY A 137 -14.26 -3.27 -0.23
CA GLY A 137 -15.16 -3.90 0.76
C GLY A 137 -16.57 -4.22 0.25
N GLY A 138 -17.01 -3.61 -0.86
CA GLY A 138 -18.41 -3.69 -1.33
C GLY A 138 -18.75 -4.82 -2.31
N GLU A 139 -17.79 -5.30 -3.11
CA GLU A 139 -18.12 -6.13 -4.29
C GLU A 139 -18.25 -7.63 -4.00
N ARG A 140 -17.63 -8.15 -2.94
CA ARG A 140 -17.68 -9.60 -2.62
C ARG A 140 -19.08 -10.09 -2.24
N ARG A 141 -19.98 -9.22 -1.75
CA ARG A 141 -21.35 -9.61 -1.34
C ARG A 141 -22.36 -9.70 -2.49
N ARG A 142 -22.12 -9.07 -3.64
CA ARG A 142 -23.07 -9.11 -4.78
C ARG A 142 -22.95 -10.38 -5.63
N GLY A 143 -21.77 -10.98 -5.72
CA GLY A 143 -21.52 -12.20 -6.51
C GLY A 143 -22.19 -13.46 -5.93
N GLN A 144 -22.17 -13.64 -4.60
CA GLN A 144 -22.75 -14.82 -3.96
C GLN A 144 -24.30 -14.82 -3.97
N ARG A 145 -24.94 -13.66 -3.82
CA ARG A 145 -26.41 -13.54 -3.85
C ARG A 145 -27.02 -13.91 -5.21
N LYS A 146 -26.32 -13.63 -6.32
CA LYS A 146 -26.80 -13.99 -7.67
C LYS A 146 -26.75 -15.50 -7.92
N LYS A 147 -25.68 -16.19 -7.48
CA LYS A 147 -25.56 -17.65 -7.62
C LYS A 147 -26.61 -18.40 -6.80
N GLN A 148 -26.94 -17.89 -5.60
CA GLN A 148 -27.93 -18.53 -4.74
C GLN A 148 -29.38 -18.34 -5.25
N ARG A 149 -29.71 -17.18 -5.85
CA ARG A 149 -31.03 -16.94 -6.47
C ARG A 149 -31.27 -17.82 -7.72
N GLN A 150 -30.24 -18.05 -8.53
CA GLN A 150 -30.35 -18.92 -9.70
C GLN A 150 -30.55 -20.39 -9.32
N HIS A 151 -29.86 -20.87 -8.28
CA HIS A 151 -30.03 -22.26 -7.81
C HIS A 151 -31.42 -22.51 -7.19
N VAL A 152 -31.99 -21.53 -6.48
CA VAL A 152 -33.34 -21.62 -5.93
C VAL A 152 -34.41 -21.53 -7.03
N ALA A 153 -34.23 -20.67 -8.03
CA ALA A 153 -35.16 -20.56 -9.16
C ALA A 153 -35.18 -21.86 -10.00
N LYS A 154 -34.02 -22.48 -10.23
CA LYS A 154 -33.92 -23.72 -11.01
C LYS A 154 -34.57 -24.92 -10.28
N ARG A 155 -34.61 -24.93 -8.95
CA ARG A 155 -35.30 -25.96 -8.14
C ARG A 155 -36.82 -25.82 -8.09
N LYS A 156 -37.38 -24.65 -8.37
CA LYS A 156 -38.84 -24.43 -8.38
C LYS A 156 -39.52 -24.80 -9.70
N GLN A 157 -38.76 -25.01 -10.79
CA GLN A 157 -39.27 -25.35 -12.12
C GLN A 157 -39.27 -26.87 -12.40
N LEU A 158 -38.98 -27.69 -11.39
CA LEU A 158 -38.82 -29.15 -11.49
C LEU A 158 -39.76 -29.91 -10.54
N LYS A 159 -40.85 -29.26 -10.12
CA LYS A 159 -42.01 -29.85 -9.45
C LYS A 159 -43.26 -29.45 -10.22
#